data_AF-A0A2S5IWY5-F1
#
_entry.id   AF-A0A2S5IWY5-F1
#
_cell.length_a   1.000
_cell.length_b   1.000
_cell.length_c   1.000
_cell.angle_alpha   90.00
_cell.angle_beta   90.00
_cell.angle_gamma   90.00
#
_symmetry.space_group_name_H-M   'P 1'
#
loop_
_entity.id
_entity.type
_entity.pdbx_description
1 polymer ?
#
loop_
_entity_poly.entity_id
_entity_poly.type
_entity_poly.pdbx_seq_one_letter_code
_entity_poly.pdbx_strand_id
1 'polypeptide(L)'
;MLTTSWDLRLRALIAFRDSEGRDPYFRASTPGEHRLAVWLDEQRKAARAGRLTPAHRAKLCEAGLLSEDATGHQRTGAAWLKVESISAFLEDEGRLPSLSSPATAGEKRLAAWMNAQLSSRAAENGPVRELREILAASQDSRDAPLARVG
;
A
#
# COMPACT_ATOMS: atom_id res chain seq x y z
N MET A 1 -25.53 9.61 -11.53
CA MET A 1 -24.28 8.86 -11.25
C MET A 1 -24.44 8.19 -9.89
N LEU A 2 -24.18 6.88 -9.79
CA LEU A 2 -24.27 6.16 -8.51
C LEU A 2 -23.17 6.69 -7.58
N THR A 3 -23.54 7.56 -6.64
CA THR A 3 -22.60 8.11 -5.67
C THR A 3 -22.29 7.04 -4.65
N THR A 4 -21.03 6.59 -4.61
CA THR A 4 -20.61 5.56 -3.66
C THR A 4 -20.73 6.08 -2.23
N SER A 5 -20.79 5.16 -1.26
CA SER A 5 -20.78 5.52 0.16
C SER A 5 -19.53 6.32 0.56
N TRP A 6 -18.43 6.18 -0.19
CA TRP A 6 -17.20 6.95 -0.02
C TRP A 6 -17.38 8.41 -0.50
N ASP A 7 -17.91 8.62 -1.71
CA ASP A 7 -18.16 9.97 -2.26
C ASP A 7 -19.18 10.76 -1.45
N LEU A 8 -20.16 10.08 -0.85
CA LEU A 8 -21.13 10.72 0.05
C LEU A 8 -20.45 11.22 1.34
N ARG A 9 -19.55 10.43 1.92
CA ARG A 9 -18.82 10.82 3.14
C ARG A 9 -17.82 11.94 2.88
N LEU A 10 -17.11 11.88 1.74
CA LEU A 10 -16.23 12.96 1.32
C LEU A 10 -17.00 14.29 1.22
N ARG A 11 -18.15 14.28 0.53
CA ARG A 11 -18.98 15.49 0.40
C ARG A 11 -19.51 16.00 1.74
N ALA A 12 -19.96 15.10 2.62
CA ALA A 12 -20.42 15.49 3.96
C ALA A 12 -19.29 16.12 4.78
N LEU A 13 -18.07 15.62 4.65
CA LEU A 13 -16.91 16.18 5.33
C LEU A 13 -16.49 17.55 4.78
N ILE A 14 -16.51 17.73 3.45
CA ILE A 14 -16.24 19.02 2.81
C ILE A 14 -17.28 20.04 3.27
N ALA A 15 -18.57 19.71 3.19
CA ALA A 15 -19.65 20.59 3.63
C ALA A 15 -19.52 20.98 5.12
N PHE A 16 -19.13 20.04 5.98
CA PHE A 16 -18.86 20.33 7.39
C PHE A 16 -17.70 21.31 7.57
N ARG A 17 -16.60 21.13 6.84
CA ARG A 17 -15.43 22.01 6.92
C ARG A 17 -15.75 23.41 6.39
N ASP A 18 -16.55 23.50 5.33
CA ASP A 18 -17.00 24.77 4.77
C ASP A 18 -17.92 25.53 5.74
N SER A 19 -18.77 24.82 6.49
CA SER A 19 -19.67 25.45 7.46
C SER A 19 -18.98 25.82 8.78
N GLU A 20 -18.09 24.97 9.28
CA GLU A 20 -17.49 25.11 10.62
C GLU A 20 -16.09 25.73 10.59
N GLY A 21 -15.44 25.79 9.41
CA GLY A 21 -14.07 26.30 9.25
C GLY A 21 -12.99 25.43 9.90
N ARG A 22 -13.32 24.20 10.34
CA ARG A 22 -12.44 23.30 11.07
C ARG A 22 -12.68 21.84 10.71
N ASP A 23 -11.71 20.99 11.05
CA ASP A 23 -11.88 19.53 10.97
C ASP A 23 -12.89 19.04 12.04
N PRO A 24 -13.64 17.96 11.76
CA PRO A 24 -14.56 17.36 12.72
C PRO A 24 -13.80 16.75 13.90
N TYR A 25 -14.40 16.82 15.09
CA TYR A 25 -13.79 16.37 16.33
C TYR A 25 -14.43 15.10 16.89
N PHE A 26 -13.61 14.17 17.38
CA PHE A 26 -14.08 12.87 17.89
C PHE A 26 -15.02 12.97 19.10
N ARG A 27 -14.82 13.96 19.98
CA ARG A 27 -15.66 14.11 21.20
C ARG A 27 -16.73 15.18 21.03
N ALA A 28 -17.04 15.59 19.80
CA ALA A 28 -18.08 16.56 19.57
C ALA A 28 -19.46 15.99 19.93
N SER A 29 -20.29 16.81 20.56
CA SER A 29 -21.68 16.47 20.88
C SER A 29 -22.60 16.54 19.66
N THR A 30 -22.13 17.11 18.56
CA THR A 30 -22.88 17.25 17.30
C THR A 30 -23.21 15.88 16.71
N PRO A 31 -24.50 15.57 16.47
CA PRO A 31 -24.89 14.31 15.84
C PRO A 31 -24.20 14.14 14.47
N GLY A 32 -23.44 13.07 14.31
CA GLY A 32 -22.79 12.72 13.05
C GLY A 32 -21.36 13.24 12.88
N GLU A 33 -20.93 14.27 13.63
CA GLU A 33 -19.56 14.81 13.54
C GLU A 33 -18.50 13.76 13.93
N HIS A 34 -18.75 13.00 15.00
CA HIS A 34 -17.88 11.89 15.39
C HIS A 34 -17.66 10.88 14.25
N ARG A 35 -18.70 10.60 13.45
CA ARG A 35 -18.58 9.65 12.33
C ARG A 35 -17.71 10.20 11.20
N LEU A 36 -17.75 11.52 10.97
CA LEU A 36 -16.89 12.20 10.01
C LEU A 36 -15.44 12.22 10.50
N ALA A 37 -15.21 12.51 11.78
CA ALA A 37 -13.89 12.46 12.42
C ALA A 37 -13.25 11.07 12.30
N VAL A 38 -13.98 10.02 12.67
CA VAL A 38 -13.53 8.63 12.53
C VAL A 38 -13.24 8.29 11.07
N TRP A 39 -14.11 8.67 10.15
CA TRP A 39 -13.90 8.35 8.73
C TRP A 39 -12.66 9.04 8.16
N LEU A 40 -12.44 10.32 8.48
CA LEU A 40 -11.26 11.08 8.05
C LEU A 40 -9.96 10.47 8.59
N ASP A 41 -9.95 10.07 9.86
CA ASP A 41 -8.80 9.40 10.46
C ASP A 41 -8.48 8.06 9.79
N GLU A 42 -9.51 7.25 9.51
CA GLU A 42 -9.34 6.01 8.75
C GLU A 42 -8.82 6.26 7.33
N GLN A 43 -9.25 7.33 6.65
CA GLN A 43 -8.69 7.69 5.34
C GLN A 43 -7.20 8.07 5.46
N ARG A 44 -6.83 8.87 6.47
CA ARG A 44 -5.44 9.26 6.73
C ARG A 44 -4.57 8.05 7.07
N LYS A 45 -5.06 7.11 7.89
CA LYS A 45 -4.38 5.83 8.16
C LYS A 45 -4.22 4.98 6.90
N ALA A 46 -5.27 4.84 6.10
CA ALA A 46 -5.23 4.09 4.85
C ALA A 46 -4.25 4.70 3.84
N ALA A 47 -4.17 6.03 3.78
CA ALA A 47 -3.20 6.75 2.96
C ALA A 47 -1.75 6.46 3.41
N ARG A 48 -1.46 6.57 4.72
CA ARG A 48 -0.14 6.24 5.30
C ARG A 48 0.24 4.78 5.07
N ALA A 49 -0.75 3.89 5.14
CA ALA A 49 -0.58 2.45 4.92
C ALA A 49 -0.47 2.05 3.43
N GLY A 50 -0.58 3.00 2.49
CA GLY A 50 -0.57 2.72 1.05
C GLY A 50 -1.78 1.91 0.55
N ARG A 51 -2.88 1.91 1.29
CA ARG A 51 -4.12 1.14 0.97
C ARG A 51 -5.18 1.97 0.27
N LEU A 52 -4.97 3.28 0.16
CA LEU A 52 -5.89 4.19 -0.52
C LEU A 52 -5.69 4.12 -2.03
N THR A 53 -6.77 4.04 -2.81
CA THR A 53 -6.68 4.07 -4.27
C THR A 53 -6.15 5.43 -4.75
N PRO A 54 -5.45 5.50 -5.90
CA PRO A 54 -4.97 6.77 -6.44
C PRO A 54 -6.07 7.82 -6.61
N ALA A 55 -7.26 7.38 -7.07
CA ALA A 55 -8.42 8.26 -7.25
C ALA A 55 -8.95 8.84 -5.93
N HIS A 56 -9.05 8.03 -4.87
CA HIS A 56 -9.47 8.51 -3.55
C HIS A 56 -8.42 9.42 -2.90
N ARG A 57 -7.13 9.13 -3.12
CA ARG A 57 -6.04 9.99 -2.66
C ARG A 57 -6.10 11.36 -3.32
N ALA A 58 -6.24 11.40 -4.64
CA ALA A 58 -6.36 12.65 -5.40
C ALA A 58 -7.53 13.51 -4.89
N LYS A 59 -8.72 12.90 -4.70
CA LYS A 59 -9.90 13.61 -4.16
C LYS A 59 -9.70 14.16 -2.75
N LEU A 60 -8.99 13.44 -1.86
CA LEU A 60 -8.69 13.93 -0.51
C LEU A 60 -7.64 15.05 -0.51
N CYS A 61 -6.66 14.98 -1.41
CA CYS A 61 -5.66 16.05 -1.59
C CYS A 61 -6.30 17.31 -2.17
N GLU A 62 -7.16 17.17 -3.19
CA GLU A 62 -7.93 18.28 -3.79
C GLU A 62 -8.83 18.96 -2.75
N ALA A 63 -9.45 18.18 -1.86
CA ALA A 63 -10.24 18.71 -0.76
C ALA A 63 -9.39 19.29 0.39
N GLY A 64 -8.06 19.26 0.29
CA GLY A 64 -7.13 19.73 1.32
C GLY A 64 -7.22 18.96 2.64
N LEU A 65 -7.68 17.71 2.62
CA LEU A 65 -7.85 16.84 3.79
C LEU A 65 -6.64 15.94 4.06
N LEU A 66 -5.77 15.81 3.06
CA LEU A 66 -4.53 15.03 3.06
C LEU A 66 -3.42 15.84 2.37
N SER A 67 -2.26 15.94 3.00
CA SER A 67 -1.08 16.57 2.38
C SER A 67 -0.61 15.78 1.16
N GLU A 68 -0.10 16.49 0.15
CA GLU A 68 0.48 15.87 -1.06
C GLU A 68 1.62 14.89 -0.68
N ASP A 69 2.46 15.33 0.27
CA ASP A 69 3.59 14.61 0.87
C ASP A 69 3.21 13.55 1.92
N ALA A 70 1.93 13.22 2.07
CA ALA A 70 1.54 12.02 2.81
C ALA A 70 1.93 10.73 2.04
N THR A 71 3.11 10.74 1.41
CA THR A 71 3.66 9.67 0.59
C THR A 71 3.81 8.44 1.46
N GLY A 72 3.13 7.37 1.03
CA GLY A 72 3.08 6.11 1.74
C GLY A 72 4.47 5.52 1.89
N HIS A 73 4.99 5.60 3.12
CA HIS A 73 6.06 4.74 3.60
C HIS A 73 5.68 4.25 4.99
N GLN A 74 4.60 3.47 5.03
CA GLN A 74 4.64 2.26 5.84
C GLN A 74 3.71 1.24 5.20
N ARG A 75 4.28 0.41 4.34
CA ARG A 75 3.70 -0.87 3.93
C ARG A 75 3.51 -1.70 5.21
N THR A 76 2.38 -1.51 5.88
CA THR A 76 2.13 -2.02 7.24
C THR A 76 1.52 -3.42 7.20
N GLY A 77 2.11 -4.33 7.97
CA GLY A 77 1.60 -5.68 8.19
C GLY A 77 2.60 -6.76 7.81
N ALA A 78 2.42 -7.96 8.36
CA ALA A 78 3.39 -9.06 8.22
C ALA A 78 3.66 -9.48 6.76
N ALA A 79 2.68 -9.35 5.87
CA ALA A 79 2.87 -9.64 4.45
C ALA A 79 3.77 -8.60 3.78
N TRP A 80 3.56 -7.32 4.07
CA TRP A 80 4.40 -6.24 3.55
C TRP A 80 5.83 -6.31 4.07
N LEU A 81 6.04 -6.62 5.35
CA LEU A 81 7.39 -6.85 5.90
C LEU A 81 8.13 -7.97 5.16
N LYS A 82 7.42 -9.00 4.70
CA LYS A 82 8.02 -10.08 3.89
C LYS A 82 8.37 -9.63 2.48
N VAL A 83 7.55 -8.77 1.86
CA VAL A 83 7.88 -8.16 0.56
C VAL A 83 9.14 -7.30 0.68
N GLU A 84 9.21 -6.44 1.71
CA GLU A 84 10.42 -5.64 2.00
C GLU A 84 11.64 -6.52 2.24
N SER A 85 11.50 -7.60 3.02
CA SER A 85 12.59 -8.54 3.26
C SER A 85 13.07 -9.23 1.97
N ILE A 86 12.17 -9.52 1.03
CA ILE A 86 12.53 -10.09 -0.27
C ILE A 86 13.25 -9.06 -1.14
N SER A 87 12.78 -7.81 -1.16
CA SER A 87 13.44 -6.71 -1.89
C SER A 87 14.85 -6.46 -1.37
N ALA A 88 15.00 -6.31 -0.05
CA ALA A 88 16.30 -6.09 0.59
C ALA A 88 17.25 -7.28 0.35
N PHE A 89 16.74 -8.52 0.39
CA PHE A 89 17.54 -9.69 0.06
C PHE A 89 18.00 -9.68 -1.40
N LEU A 90 17.14 -9.28 -2.34
CA LEU A 90 17.50 -9.17 -3.75
C LEU A 90 18.57 -8.09 -3.97
N GLU A 91 18.49 -6.97 -3.26
CA GLU A 91 19.47 -5.88 -3.31
C GLU A 91 20.83 -6.30 -2.73
N ASP A 92 20.83 -7.00 -1.59
CA ASP A 92 22.05 -7.43 -0.88
C ASP A 92 22.74 -8.62 -1.56
N GLU A 93 21.97 -9.63 -1.94
CA GLU A 93 22.50 -10.90 -2.46
C GLU A 93 22.47 -10.98 -4.00
N GLY A 94 21.87 -10.00 -4.68
CA GLY A 94 21.72 -9.98 -6.14
C GLY A 94 20.86 -11.13 -6.69
N ARG A 95 20.14 -11.84 -5.84
CA ARG A 95 19.33 -13.01 -6.21
C ARG A 95 18.06 -13.10 -5.36
N LEU A 96 17.06 -13.81 -5.88
CA LEU A 96 15.86 -14.11 -5.12
C LEU A 96 16.12 -15.20 -4.06
N PRO A 97 15.39 -15.17 -2.93
CA PRO A 97 15.40 -16.26 -1.95
C PRO A 97 15.05 -17.62 -2.58
N SER A 98 15.85 -18.65 -2.28
CA SER A 98 15.72 -19.98 -2.86
C SER A 98 15.27 -21.00 -1.82
N LEU A 99 14.31 -21.86 -2.19
CA LEU A 99 13.97 -23.05 -1.41
C LEU A 99 15.01 -24.17 -1.59
N SER A 100 15.68 -24.21 -2.74
CA SER A 100 16.60 -25.28 -3.12
C SER A 100 17.99 -25.10 -2.53
N SER A 101 18.41 -23.86 -2.28
CA SER A 101 19.74 -23.55 -1.74
C SER A 101 19.69 -22.35 -0.80
N PRO A 102 19.00 -22.46 0.35
CA PRO A 102 18.93 -21.37 1.31
C PRO A 102 20.25 -21.21 2.08
N ALA A 103 20.82 -20.01 2.09
CA ALA A 103 21.96 -19.64 2.91
C ALA A 103 21.59 -19.58 4.41
N THR A 104 20.34 -19.23 4.71
CA THR A 104 19.85 -19.15 6.10
C THR A 104 18.44 -19.74 6.25
N ALA A 105 18.08 -20.09 7.49
CA ALA A 105 16.71 -20.45 7.82
C ALA A 105 15.72 -19.28 7.63
N GLY A 106 16.22 -18.02 7.62
CA GLY A 106 15.45 -16.83 7.26
C GLY A 106 15.09 -16.83 5.77
N GLU A 107 16.08 -17.06 4.90
CA GLU A 107 15.89 -17.17 3.45
C GLU A 107 14.85 -18.24 3.10
N LYS A 108 14.96 -19.43 3.71
CA LYS A 108 14.00 -20.53 3.47
C LYS A 108 12.56 -20.13 3.77
N ARG A 109 12.33 -19.33 4.83
CA ARG A 109 10.99 -18.85 5.20
C ARG A 109 10.46 -17.80 4.22
N LEU A 110 11.32 -16.91 3.72
CA LEU A 110 10.96 -15.94 2.69
C LEU A 110 10.60 -16.65 1.38
N ALA A 111 11.42 -17.61 0.95
CA ALA A 111 11.18 -18.40 -0.26
C ALA A 111 9.88 -19.23 -0.17
N ALA A 112 9.60 -19.83 1.00
CA ALA A 112 8.34 -20.57 1.22
C ALA A 112 7.12 -19.65 1.15
N TRP A 113 7.19 -18.47 1.76
CA TRP A 113 6.09 -17.50 1.71
C TRP A 113 5.87 -16.98 0.29
N MET A 114 6.93 -16.63 -0.43
CA MET A 114 6.88 -16.21 -1.85
C MET A 114 6.15 -17.24 -2.71
N ASN A 115 6.55 -18.52 -2.64
CA ASN A 115 5.92 -19.61 -3.40
C ASN A 115 4.44 -19.80 -3.04
N ALA A 116 4.10 -19.71 -1.76
CA ALA A 116 2.71 -19.80 -1.31
C ALA A 116 1.85 -18.65 -1.84
N GLN A 117 2.37 -17.42 -1.89
CA GLN A 117 1.66 -16.27 -2.45
C GLN A 117 1.46 -16.39 -3.98
N LEU A 118 2.48 -16.85 -4.71
CA LEU A 118 2.39 -17.02 -6.16
C LEU A 118 1.47 -18.16 -6.58
N SER A 119 1.36 -19.20 -5.76
CA SER A 119 0.48 -20.35 -6.02
C SER A 119 -1.00 -20.02 -5.78
N SER A 120 -1.31 -18.97 -5.01
CA SER A 120 -2.67 -18.56 -4.71
C SER A 120 -3.24 -17.61 -5.75
N ARG A 121 -4.22 -18.08 -6.55
CA ARG A 121 -4.95 -17.25 -7.53
C ARG A 121 -5.94 -16.26 -6.90
N ALA A 122 -6.30 -16.45 -5.63
CA ALA A 122 -7.25 -15.57 -4.92
C ALA A 122 -6.56 -14.41 -4.17
N ALA A 123 -5.23 -14.38 -4.11
CA ALA A 123 -4.47 -13.44 -3.30
C ALA A 123 -4.09 -12.16 -4.05
N GLU A 124 -4.93 -11.64 -4.95
CA GLU A 124 -4.68 -10.35 -5.59
C GLU A 124 -4.92 -9.21 -4.59
N ASN A 125 -3.88 -8.91 -3.83
CA ASN A 125 -3.84 -7.85 -2.83
C ASN A 125 -2.53 -7.05 -2.99
N GLY A 126 -2.45 -5.90 -2.31
CA GLY A 126 -1.30 -4.99 -2.41
C GLY A 126 0.08 -5.66 -2.33
N PRO A 127 0.37 -6.45 -1.28
CA PRO A 127 1.64 -7.17 -1.14
C PRO A 127 1.97 -8.11 -2.29
N VAL A 128 0.99 -8.86 -2.79
CA VAL A 128 1.22 -9.86 -3.86
C VAL A 128 1.46 -9.19 -5.21
N ARG A 129 0.82 -8.05 -5.48
CA ARG A 129 1.10 -7.25 -6.67
C ARG A 129 2.54 -6.73 -6.67
N GLU A 130 2.97 -6.13 -5.55
CA GLU A 130 4.33 -5.64 -5.40
C GLU A 130 5.36 -6.77 -5.57
N LEU A 131 5.11 -7.93 -4.95
CA LEU A 131 5.97 -9.09 -5.11
C LEU A 131 6.15 -9.48 -6.58
N ARG A 132 5.08 -9.42 -7.38
CA ARG A 132 5.16 -9.72 -8.82
C ARG A 132 5.94 -8.67 -9.59
N GLU A 133 5.82 -7.39 -9.24
CA GLU A 133 6.61 -6.31 -9.84
C GLU A 133 8.11 -6.51 -9.57
N ILE A 134 8.49 -6.86 -8.34
CA ILE A 134 9.89 -7.19 -7.98
C ILE A 134 10.38 -8.40 -8.79
N LEU A 135 9.58 -9.46 -8.91
CA LEU A 135 9.95 -10.65 -9.68
C LEU A 135 10.13 -10.34 -11.16
N ALA A 136 9.22 -9.58 -11.75
CA ALA A 136 9.30 -9.15 -13.14
C ALA A 136 10.57 -8.30 -13.39
N ALA A 137 10.86 -7.34 -12.52
CA ALA A 137 12.07 -6.52 -12.62
C ALA A 137 13.36 -7.34 -12.50
N SER A 138 13.37 -8.37 -11.64
CA SER A 138 14.52 -9.28 -11.50
C SER A 138 14.73 -10.20 -12.70
N GLN A 139 13.66 -10.59 -13.40
CA GLN A 139 13.72 -11.40 -14.61
C GLN A 139 14.21 -10.56 -15.80
N ASP A 140 13.69 -9.35 -15.94
CA ASP A 140 14.11 -8.41 -16.98
C ASP A 140 15.61 -8.07 -16.87
N SER A 141 16.12 -7.95 -15.63
CA SER A 141 17.55 -7.75 -15.37
C SER A 141 18.42 -8.98 -15.71
N ARG A 142 17.85 -10.19 -15.71
CA ARG A 142 18.54 -11.43 -16.11
C ARG A 142 18.49 -11.68 -17.62
N ASP A 143 17.42 -11.23 -18.27
CA ASP A 143 17.21 -11.36 -19.71
C ASP A 143 17.81 -10.20 -20.51
N ALA A 144 18.35 -9.17 -19.84
CA ALA A 144 19.20 -8.15 -20.44
C ALA A 144 20.30 -8.85 -21.26
N PRO A 145 20.33 -8.67 -22.60
CA PRO A 145 21.31 -9.34 -23.44
C PRO A 145 22.69 -8.95 -22.96
N LEU A 146 23.48 -9.93 -22.53
CA LEU A 146 24.92 -9.76 -22.41
C LEU A 146 25.41 -9.34 -23.79
N ALA A 147 25.54 -8.02 -23.98
CA ALA A 147 26.29 -7.45 -25.08
C ALA A 147 27.72 -7.95 -24.88
N ARG A 148 27.97 -9.08 -25.53
CA ARG A 148 29.27 -9.73 -25.63
C ARG A 148 30.13 -8.74 -26.42
N VAL A 149 30.82 -7.85 -25.71
CA VAL A 149 31.88 -7.04 -26.29
C VAL A 149 32.99 -8.02 -26.64
N GLY A 150 33.08 -8.32 -27.93
CA GLY A 150 34.19 -9.07 -28.54
C GLY A 150 35.43 -8.22 -28.68
#